data_AF-A0A2P9BNV3-F1
#
_entry.id   AF-A0A2P9BNV3-F1
#
_cell.length_a   1.000
_cell.length_b   1.000
_cell.length_c   1.000
_cell.angle_alpha   90.00
_cell.angle_beta   90.00
_cell.angle_gamma   90.00
#
_symmetry.space_group_name_H-M   'P 1'
#
loop_
_entity.id
_entity.type
_entity.pdbx_description
1 polymer ?
#
loop_
_entity_poly.entity_id
_entity_poly.type
_entity_poly.pdbx_seq_one_letter_code
_entity_poly.pdbx_strand_id
1 'polypeptide(L)'
;MIEKRKKCKEQCDKDIQKIILKDKIEKSLEEKVEKVCLRCGFGLGGVAAGVGIFGAIAVNEWTKAALVAAAQKGIEVGISKAITDLGNIVQLSQFNLINWAAEINGTNFLEQNSLVAIVNGVYNKCTDLEAAKDTLFCQASYSINSQVSSSRFTEVISQEAARAAGEAAKNAEKAQIALVNEESTHLYSAIGYSVIAILIILLVMVIIYLILRYRRKKKMNKKLQYTKLLNQ
;
A
#
# COMPACT_ATOMS: atom_id res chain seq x y z
N MET A 1 -73.67 30.07 -31.04
CA MET A 1 -72.47 29.83 -31.88
C MET A 1 -71.25 30.69 -31.47
N ILE A 2 -71.46 31.92 -30.99
CA ILE A 2 -70.39 32.87 -30.61
C ILE A 2 -69.64 32.46 -29.33
N GLU A 3 -70.33 31.95 -28.30
CA GLU A 3 -69.69 31.53 -27.03
C GLU A 3 -68.72 30.35 -27.20
N LYS A 4 -69.05 29.37 -28.03
CA LYS A 4 -68.16 28.22 -28.32
C LYS A 4 -66.86 28.68 -29.02
N ARG A 5 -66.94 29.68 -29.91
CA ARG A 5 -65.76 30.30 -30.54
C ARG A 5 -64.91 31.07 -29.53
N LYS A 6 -65.52 31.81 -28.60
CA LYS A 6 -64.79 32.52 -27.52
C LYS A 6 -64.05 31.54 -26.60
N LYS A 7 -64.70 30.45 -26.15
CA LYS A 7 -64.07 29.40 -25.32
C LYS A 7 -62.88 28.72 -26.00
N CYS A 8 -62.96 28.40 -27.29
CA CYS A 8 -61.82 27.82 -28.01
C CYS A 8 -60.64 28.79 -28.13
N LYS A 9 -60.90 30.10 -28.27
CA LYS A 9 -59.86 31.13 -28.33
C LYS A 9 -59.12 31.26 -26.99
N GLU A 10 -59.86 31.35 -25.88
CA GLU A 10 -59.27 31.38 -24.53
C GLU A 10 -58.50 30.09 -24.19
N GLN A 11 -59.00 28.93 -24.61
CA GLN A 11 -58.30 27.65 -24.41
C GLN A 11 -56.98 27.62 -25.19
N CYS A 12 -57.00 28.09 -26.44
CA CYS A 12 -55.80 28.19 -27.28
C CYS A 12 -54.75 29.14 -26.67
N ASP A 13 -55.17 30.32 -26.20
CA ASP A 13 -54.27 31.28 -25.57
C ASP A 13 -53.65 30.75 -24.27
N LYS A 14 -54.43 30.00 -23.46
CA LYS A 14 -53.92 29.30 -22.26
C LYS A 14 -52.90 28.22 -22.61
N ASP A 15 -53.17 27.42 -23.64
CA ASP A 15 -52.25 26.35 -24.07
C ASP A 15 -50.95 26.94 -24.66
N ILE A 16 -51.06 28.04 -25.42
CA ILE A 16 -49.89 28.79 -25.93
C ILE A 16 -49.05 29.33 -24.77
N GLN A 17 -49.66 29.98 -23.78
CA GLN A 17 -48.93 30.47 -22.61
C GLN A 17 -48.24 29.33 -21.84
N LYS A 18 -48.90 28.17 -21.71
CA LYS A 18 -48.34 26.99 -21.02
C LYS A 18 -47.13 26.41 -21.76
N ILE A 19 -47.18 26.38 -23.10
CA ILE A 19 -46.05 25.94 -23.94
C ILE A 19 -44.86 26.91 -23.79
N ILE A 20 -45.12 28.23 -23.81
CA ILE A 20 -44.08 29.26 -23.66
C ILE A 20 -43.40 29.16 -22.30
N LEU A 21 -44.17 29.02 -21.22
CA LEU A 21 -43.65 28.85 -19.86
C LEU A 21 -42.76 27.61 -19.74
N LYS A 22 -43.19 26.50 -20.35
CA LYS A 22 -42.44 25.23 -20.32
C LYS A 22 -41.13 25.30 -21.10
N ASP A 23 -41.13 25.92 -22.29
CA ASP A 23 -39.90 26.11 -23.10
C ASP A 23 -38.92 27.08 -22.39
N LYS A 24 -39.42 28.05 -21.61
CA LYS A 24 -38.60 28.98 -20.81
C LYS A 24 -37.89 28.29 -19.64
N ILE A 25 -38.60 27.43 -18.91
CA ILE A 25 -38.03 26.64 -17.80
C ILE A 25 -36.97 25.68 -18.34
N GLU A 26 -37.26 24.96 -19.44
CA GLU A 26 -36.31 24.05 -20.07
C GLU A 26 -35.04 24.76 -20.57
N LYS A 27 -35.16 25.94 -21.19
CA LYS A 27 -34.00 26.77 -21.58
C LYS A 27 -33.14 27.19 -20.38
N SER A 28 -33.78 27.61 -19.28
CA SER A 28 -33.06 28.05 -18.09
C SER A 28 -32.31 26.90 -17.40
N LEU A 29 -32.84 25.68 -17.50
CA LEU A 29 -32.18 24.48 -16.99
C LEU A 29 -30.99 24.08 -17.87
N GLU A 30 -31.11 24.16 -19.20
CA GLU A 30 -29.98 23.91 -20.11
C GLU A 30 -28.81 24.87 -19.86
N GLU A 31 -29.04 26.19 -19.78
CA GLU A 31 -27.96 27.16 -19.55
C GLU A 31 -27.24 26.95 -18.21
N LYS A 32 -27.99 26.58 -17.16
CA LYS A 32 -27.40 26.30 -15.84
C LYS A 32 -26.56 25.02 -15.87
N VAL A 33 -27.05 23.97 -16.53
CA VAL A 33 -26.32 22.72 -16.67
C VAL A 33 -25.05 22.91 -17.52
N GLU A 34 -25.10 23.69 -18.59
CA GLU A 34 -23.95 23.96 -19.47
C GLU A 34 -22.87 24.79 -18.75
N LYS A 35 -23.25 25.80 -17.95
CA LYS A 35 -22.31 26.55 -17.09
C LYS A 35 -21.67 25.70 -16.00
N VAL A 36 -22.42 24.79 -15.38
CA VAL A 36 -21.88 23.87 -14.37
C VAL A 36 -20.93 22.86 -15.03
N CYS A 37 -21.28 22.35 -16.22
CA CYS A 37 -20.46 21.43 -17.02
C CYS A 37 -19.10 22.04 -17.42
N LEU A 38 -19.09 23.30 -17.88
CA LEU A 38 -17.88 24.05 -18.23
C LEU A 38 -16.97 24.35 -17.02
N ARG A 39 -17.55 24.65 -15.84
CA ARG A 39 -16.77 24.86 -14.61
C ARG A 39 -16.16 23.58 -14.06
N CYS A 40 -16.87 22.46 -14.14
CA CYS A 40 -16.35 21.17 -13.67
C CYS A 40 -15.27 20.58 -14.61
N GLY A 41 -15.39 20.79 -15.93
CA GLY A 41 -14.41 20.29 -16.90
C GLY A 41 -13.01 20.88 -16.75
N PHE A 42 -12.90 22.15 -16.34
CA PHE A 42 -11.61 22.81 -16.13
C PHE A 42 -10.92 22.38 -14.83
N GLY A 43 -11.68 22.02 -13.79
CA GLY A 43 -11.15 21.55 -12.51
C GLY A 43 -10.58 20.13 -12.56
N LEU A 44 -11.19 19.24 -13.36
CA LEU A 44 -10.75 17.85 -13.49
C LEU A 44 -9.44 17.69 -14.29
N GLY A 45 -9.16 18.61 -15.24
CA GLY A 45 -7.93 18.58 -16.04
C GLY A 45 -6.65 18.90 -15.27
N GLY A 46 -6.73 19.73 -14.21
CA GLY A 46 -5.56 20.12 -13.40
C GLY A 46 -5.16 19.08 -12.35
N VAL A 47 -6.11 18.34 -11.79
CA VAL A 47 -5.86 17.38 -10.70
C VAL A 47 -5.20 16.11 -11.23
N ALA A 48 -5.51 15.68 -12.45
CA ALA A 48 -4.94 14.46 -13.05
C ALA A 48 -3.41 14.55 -13.25
N ALA A 49 -2.88 15.74 -13.58
CA ALA A 49 -1.45 15.94 -13.77
C ALA A 49 -0.66 15.98 -12.44
N GLY A 50 -1.28 16.51 -11.37
CA GLY A 50 -0.65 16.62 -10.06
C GLY A 50 -0.55 15.28 -9.31
N VAL A 51 -1.59 14.45 -9.37
CA VAL A 51 -1.60 13.18 -8.61
C VAL A 51 -0.67 12.12 -9.24
N GLY A 52 -0.51 12.13 -10.57
CA GLY A 52 0.30 11.13 -11.28
C GLY A 52 1.81 11.23 -11.07
N ILE A 53 2.36 12.44 -10.98
CA ILE A 53 3.82 12.66 -10.93
C ILE A 53 4.32 12.70 -9.49
N PHE A 54 3.64 13.45 -8.62
CA PHE A 54 4.07 13.58 -7.22
C PHE A 54 3.79 12.31 -6.40
N GLY A 55 2.71 11.58 -6.72
CA GLY A 55 2.39 10.31 -6.07
C GLY A 55 3.43 9.22 -6.34
N ALA A 56 3.88 9.07 -7.59
CA ALA A 56 4.83 8.03 -7.97
C ALA A 56 6.23 8.22 -7.33
N ILE A 57 6.69 9.47 -7.21
CA ILE A 57 7.99 9.78 -6.59
C ILE A 57 7.96 9.51 -5.08
N ALA A 58 6.91 9.97 -4.39
CA ALA A 58 6.76 9.76 -2.95
C ALA A 58 6.65 8.27 -2.58
N VAL A 59 5.89 7.49 -3.36
CA VAL A 59 5.76 6.03 -3.14
C VAL A 59 7.10 5.31 -3.31
N ASN A 60 7.95 5.74 -4.24
CA ASN A 60 9.26 5.11 -4.47
C ASN A 60 10.27 5.36 -3.35
N GLU A 61 10.21 6.52 -2.68
CA GLU A 61 11.07 6.79 -1.52
C GLU A 61 10.58 6.08 -0.26
N TRP A 62 9.27 6.06 -0.05
CA TRP A 62 8.65 5.34 1.06
C TRP A 62 8.90 3.84 1.00
N THR A 63 8.77 3.23 -0.17
CA THR A 63 9.06 1.80 -0.36
C THR A 63 10.52 1.46 -0.09
N LYS A 64 11.46 2.33 -0.48
CA LYS A 64 12.89 2.18 -0.12
C LYS A 64 13.11 2.27 1.38
N ALA A 65 12.52 3.26 2.05
CA ALA A 65 12.62 3.43 3.50
C ALA A 65 12.04 2.21 4.25
N ALA A 66 10.89 1.70 3.80
CA ALA A 66 10.26 0.51 4.35
C ALA A 66 11.14 -0.74 4.22
N LEU A 67 11.80 -0.94 3.06
CA LEU A 67 12.74 -2.06 2.87
C LEU A 67 13.98 -1.93 3.77
N VAL A 68 14.52 -0.72 3.93
CA VAL A 68 15.64 -0.49 4.87
C VAL A 68 15.23 -0.80 6.31
N ALA A 69 14.05 -0.35 6.73
CA ALA A 69 13.53 -0.64 8.07
C ALA A 69 13.27 -2.15 8.28
N ALA A 70 12.75 -2.84 7.27
CA ALA A 70 12.56 -4.29 7.31
C ALA A 70 13.89 -5.06 7.42
N ALA A 71 14.90 -4.66 6.65
CA ALA A 71 16.23 -5.24 6.73
C ALA A 71 16.88 -5.01 8.11
N GLN A 72 16.78 -3.80 8.67
CA GLN A 72 17.28 -3.50 10.02
C GLN A 72 16.58 -4.35 11.09
N LYS A 73 15.26 -4.53 10.98
CA LYS A 73 14.50 -5.39 11.88
C LYS A 73 14.93 -6.85 11.75
N GLY A 74 15.14 -7.32 10.53
CA GLY A 74 15.69 -8.65 10.25
C GLY A 74 17.05 -8.87 10.92
N ILE A 75 17.96 -7.90 10.80
CA ILE A 75 19.29 -7.94 11.43
C ILE A 75 19.17 -7.99 12.95
N GLU A 76 18.36 -7.11 13.56
CA GLU A 76 18.15 -7.08 15.02
C GLU A 76 17.64 -8.43 15.57
N VAL A 77 16.61 -8.99 14.92
CA VAL A 77 16.03 -10.28 15.30
C VAL A 77 17.02 -11.42 15.06
N GLY A 78 17.75 -11.39 13.95
CA GLY A 78 18.77 -12.39 13.61
C GLY A 78 19.91 -12.42 14.63
N ILE A 79 20.47 -11.27 15.01
CA ILE A 79 21.50 -11.17 16.04
C ILE A 79 20.99 -11.71 17.37
N SER A 80 19.81 -11.28 17.80
CA SER A 80 19.19 -11.75 19.05
C SER A 80 19.01 -13.26 19.05
N LYS A 81 18.57 -13.83 17.93
CA LYS A 81 18.40 -15.28 17.76
C LYS A 81 19.73 -16.03 17.81
N ALA A 82 20.76 -15.55 17.11
CA ALA A 82 22.10 -16.13 17.14
C ALA A 82 22.68 -16.15 18.57
N ILE A 83 22.58 -15.03 19.30
CA ILE A 83 23.04 -14.93 20.68
C ILE A 83 22.27 -15.88 21.59
N THR A 84 20.94 -15.96 21.43
CA THR A 84 20.09 -16.82 22.26
C THR A 84 20.39 -18.30 22.03
N ASP A 85 20.47 -18.72 20.77
CA ASP A 85 20.73 -20.12 20.43
C ASP A 85 22.13 -20.54 20.85
N LEU A 86 23.14 -19.67 20.67
CA LEU A 86 24.48 -19.92 21.19
C LEU A 86 24.51 -19.94 22.72
N GLY A 87 23.85 -19.00 23.38
CA GLY A 87 23.78 -18.90 24.84
C GLY A 87 23.07 -20.05 25.53
N ASN A 88 22.18 -20.76 24.82
CA ASN A 88 21.49 -21.94 25.34
C ASN A 88 22.38 -23.19 25.35
N ILE A 89 23.45 -23.21 24.54
CA ILE A 89 24.34 -24.37 24.45
C ILE A 89 25.13 -24.48 25.75
N VAL A 90 24.85 -25.54 26.52
CA VAL A 90 25.48 -25.79 27.81
C VAL A 90 25.50 -24.54 28.72
N GLN A 91 24.44 -23.73 28.65
CA GLN A 91 24.30 -22.49 29.40
C GLN A 91 25.46 -21.50 29.18
N LEU A 92 25.98 -21.41 27.94
CA LEU A 92 26.95 -20.39 27.49
C LEU A 92 26.55 -18.95 27.83
N SER A 93 25.25 -18.69 27.97
CA SER A 93 24.70 -17.43 28.47
C SER A 93 25.20 -17.04 29.87
N GLN A 94 25.63 -18.00 30.69
CA GLN A 94 26.23 -17.76 32.00
C GLN A 94 27.73 -17.41 31.92
N PHE A 95 28.34 -17.53 30.74
CA PHE A 95 29.73 -17.18 30.51
C PHE A 95 29.88 -15.66 30.42
N ASN A 96 30.07 -15.02 31.57
CA ASN A 96 30.15 -13.56 31.71
C ASN A 96 31.51 -12.93 31.32
N LEU A 97 32.45 -13.74 30.85
CA LEU A 97 33.80 -13.30 30.46
C LEU A 97 33.86 -12.79 29.00
N ILE A 98 32.72 -12.82 28.29
CA ILE A 98 32.57 -12.32 26.92
C ILE A 98 31.31 -11.46 26.83
N ASN A 99 31.41 -10.35 26.11
CA ASN A 99 30.25 -9.55 25.74
C ASN A 99 29.71 -10.02 24.39
N TRP A 100 28.74 -10.95 24.43
CA TRP A 100 28.11 -11.52 23.24
C TRP A 100 27.52 -10.48 22.28
N ALA A 101 27.01 -9.36 22.81
CA ALA A 101 26.45 -8.28 22.00
C ALA A 101 27.54 -7.46 21.27
N ALA A 102 28.80 -7.52 21.72
CA ALA A 102 29.93 -6.91 21.01
C ALA A 102 30.53 -7.88 19.98
N GLU A 103 30.53 -9.18 20.28
CA GLU A 103 31.11 -10.21 19.40
C GLU A 103 30.19 -10.54 18.21
N ILE A 104 28.87 -10.59 18.42
CA ILE A 104 27.89 -10.91 17.37
C ILE A 104 27.16 -9.65 16.94
N ASN A 105 27.27 -9.31 15.67
CA ASN A 105 26.72 -8.09 15.09
C ASN A 105 26.15 -8.34 13.68
N GLY A 106 25.67 -7.27 13.04
CA GLY A 106 24.97 -7.36 11.74
C GLY A 106 25.81 -7.88 10.58
N THR A 107 27.13 -7.96 10.69
CA THR A 107 27.98 -8.48 9.62
C THR A 107 28.34 -9.96 9.78
N ASN A 108 28.28 -10.51 10.99
CA ASN A 108 28.83 -11.83 11.28
C ASN A 108 27.82 -12.86 11.82
N PHE A 109 26.60 -12.43 12.22
CA PHE A 109 25.60 -13.32 12.82
C PHE A 109 25.08 -14.44 11.88
N LEU A 110 25.30 -14.30 10.57
CA LEU A 110 24.97 -15.31 9.55
C LEU A 110 26.19 -16.12 9.12
N GLU A 111 27.40 -15.68 9.46
CA GLU A 111 28.63 -16.30 9.01
C GLU A 111 29.02 -17.42 9.96
N GLN A 112 28.80 -18.67 9.54
CA GLN A 112 29.14 -19.86 10.31
C GLN A 112 30.59 -19.81 10.81
N ASN A 113 31.55 -19.47 9.96
CA ASN A 113 32.97 -19.42 10.33
C ASN A 113 33.24 -18.37 11.42
N SER A 114 32.53 -17.25 11.39
CA SER A 114 32.66 -16.19 12.38
C SER A 114 32.07 -16.64 13.72
N LEU A 115 30.91 -17.30 13.72
CA LEU A 115 30.35 -17.90 14.94
C LEU A 115 31.24 -19.00 15.51
N VAL A 116 31.83 -19.86 14.66
CA VAL A 116 32.81 -20.88 15.06
C VAL A 116 34.02 -20.23 15.72
N ALA A 117 34.55 -19.15 15.15
CA ALA A 117 35.70 -18.44 15.72
C ALA A 117 35.37 -17.85 17.09
N ILE A 118 34.17 -17.29 17.28
CA ILE A 118 33.71 -16.75 18.56
C ILE A 118 33.62 -17.87 19.61
N VAL A 119 32.98 -18.99 19.29
CA VAL A 119 32.84 -20.13 20.21
C VAL A 119 34.20 -20.75 20.55
N ASN A 120 35.11 -20.86 19.57
CA ASN A 120 36.48 -21.29 19.83
C ASN A 120 37.24 -20.29 20.73
N GLY A 121 37.00 -18.98 20.58
CA GLY A 121 37.53 -17.96 21.49
C GLY A 121 37.03 -18.15 22.93
N VAL A 122 35.76 -18.52 23.11
CA VAL A 122 35.21 -18.90 24.43
C VAL A 122 35.93 -20.13 24.98
N TYR A 123 36.11 -21.15 24.14
CA TYR A 123 36.80 -22.38 24.51
C TYR A 123 38.25 -22.13 24.94
N ASN A 124 39.00 -21.28 24.23
CA ASN A 124 40.37 -20.93 24.62
C ASN A 124 40.40 -20.18 25.97
N LYS A 125 39.39 -19.37 26.28
CA LYS A 125 39.29 -18.77 27.62
C LYS A 125 39.07 -19.81 28.72
N CYS A 126 38.46 -20.95 28.43
CA CYS A 126 38.35 -22.06 29.38
C CYS A 126 39.72 -22.61 29.80
N THR A 127 40.73 -22.55 28.92
CA THR A 127 42.09 -23.00 29.22
C THR A 127 42.92 -21.90 29.87
N ASP A 128 42.69 -20.65 29.45
CA ASP A 128 43.56 -19.52 29.81
C ASP A 128 43.15 -18.81 31.10
N LEU A 129 41.88 -18.90 31.51
CA LEU A 129 41.37 -18.24 32.72
C LEU A 129 40.90 -19.27 33.76
N GLU A 130 41.46 -19.20 34.96
CA GLU A 130 41.01 -20.03 36.09
C GLU A 130 39.54 -19.80 36.43
N ALA A 131 39.08 -18.55 36.42
CA ALA A 131 37.68 -18.20 36.67
C ALA A 131 36.70 -18.78 35.62
N ALA A 132 37.18 -19.16 34.44
CA ALA A 132 36.36 -19.76 33.40
C ALA A 132 36.15 -21.26 33.61
N LYS A 133 37.07 -21.96 34.29
CA LYS A 133 37.07 -23.43 34.40
C LYS A 133 35.84 -23.98 35.12
N ASP A 134 35.31 -23.23 36.08
CA ASP A 134 34.12 -23.61 36.85
C ASP A 134 32.80 -23.36 36.09
N THR A 135 32.85 -22.72 34.90
CA THR A 135 31.65 -22.52 34.10
C THR A 135 31.18 -23.85 33.48
N LEU A 136 29.85 -24.01 33.41
CA LEU A 136 29.23 -25.22 32.85
C LEU A 136 29.68 -25.51 31.42
N PHE A 137 29.85 -24.46 30.61
CA PHE A 137 30.36 -24.59 29.25
C PHE A 137 31.76 -25.20 29.21
N CYS A 138 32.69 -24.73 30.04
CA CYS A 138 34.06 -25.24 30.05
C CYS A 138 34.12 -26.69 30.54
N GLN A 139 33.40 -27.02 31.62
CA GLN A 139 33.30 -28.39 32.15
C GLN A 139 32.73 -29.37 31.11
N ALA A 140 31.66 -28.98 30.42
CA ALA A 140 31.09 -29.80 29.35
C ALA A 140 32.03 -29.89 28.15
N SER A 141 32.67 -28.79 27.74
CA SER A 141 33.59 -28.77 26.60
C SER A 141 34.77 -29.72 26.80
N TYR A 142 35.33 -29.78 28.02
CA TYR A 142 36.39 -30.74 28.34
C TYR A 142 35.91 -32.19 28.24
N SER A 143 34.71 -32.46 28.76
CA SER A 143 34.09 -33.79 28.71
C SER A 143 33.76 -34.21 27.28
N ILE A 144 33.30 -33.27 26.44
CA ILE A 144 33.03 -33.51 25.02
C ILE A 144 34.32 -33.74 24.26
N ASN A 145 35.38 -32.96 24.49
CA ASN A 145 36.66 -33.10 23.80
C ASN A 145 37.31 -34.48 24.02
N SER A 146 37.08 -35.11 25.16
CA SER A 146 37.54 -36.48 25.44
C SER A 146 36.78 -37.58 24.65
N GLN A 147 35.61 -37.27 24.08
CA GLN A 147 34.70 -38.24 23.42
C GLN A 147 34.47 -37.96 21.93
N VAL A 148 34.45 -36.69 21.54
CA VAL A 148 34.21 -36.17 20.18
C VAL A 148 35.18 -35.02 19.97
N SER A 149 35.76 -34.90 18.78
CA SER A 149 36.60 -33.75 18.44
C SER A 149 35.83 -32.45 18.72
N SER A 150 36.32 -31.63 19.65
CA SER A 150 35.72 -30.33 20.06
C SER A 150 35.46 -29.41 18.86
N SER A 151 36.24 -29.55 17.79
CA SER A 151 36.04 -28.86 16.51
C SER A 151 34.68 -29.19 15.88
N ARG A 152 34.26 -30.46 15.89
CA ARG A 152 33.01 -30.89 15.24
C ARG A 152 31.79 -30.43 16.03
N PHE A 153 31.86 -30.46 17.36
CA PHE A 153 30.79 -29.93 18.20
C PHE A 153 30.58 -28.44 17.95
N THR A 154 31.67 -27.66 17.96
CA THR A 154 31.63 -26.21 17.72
C THR A 154 31.11 -25.85 16.33
N GLU A 155 31.47 -26.63 15.31
CA GLU A 155 31.01 -26.44 13.95
C GLU A 155 29.49 -26.65 13.82
N VAL A 156 28.97 -27.76 14.34
CA VAL A 156 27.53 -28.11 14.23
C VAL A 156 26.67 -27.07 14.94
N ILE A 157 27.04 -26.67 16.16
CA ILE A 157 26.24 -25.73 16.93
C ILE A 157 26.25 -24.32 16.31
N SER A 158 27.40 -23.90 15.79
CA SER A 158 27.54 -22.58 15.16
C SER A 158 26.80 -22.54 13.83
N GLN A 159 26.80 -23.65 13.09
CA GLN A 159 26.02 -23.80 11.86
C GLN A 159 24.53 -23.68 12.13
N GLU A 160 24.04 -24.39 13.16
CA GLU A 160 22.62 -24.37 13.49
C GLU A 160 22.18 -23.00 14.01
N ALA A 161 23.01 -22.33 14.82
CA ALA A 161 22.76 -20.97 15.27
C ALA A 161 22.72 -19.97 14.09
N ALA A 162 23.67 -20.03 13.15
CA ALA A 162 23.67 -19.19 11.96
C ALA A 162 22.42 -19.44 11.08
N ARG A 163 22.04 -20.71 10.92
CA ARG A 163 20.86 -21.11 10.14
C ARG A 163 19.58 -20.56 10.78
N ALA A 164 19.38 -20.80 12.06
CA ALA A 164 18.21 -20.33 12.80
C ALA A 164 18.13 -18.80 12.85
N ALA A 165 19.27 -18.12 13.01
CA ALA A 165 19.36 -16.68 12.94
C ALA A 165 18.99 -16.13 11.56
N GLY A 166 19.44 -16.78 10.48
CA GLY A 166 19.08 -16.42 9.11
C GLY A 166 17.60 -16.64 8.80
N GLU A 167 17.01 -17.71 9.31
CA GLU A 167 15.56 -17.95 9.20
C GLU A 167 14.75 -16.90 9.96
N ALA A 168 15.14 -16.59 11.20
CA ALA A 168 14.49 -15.57 12.01
C ALA A 168 14.59 -14.18 11.37
N ALA A 169 15.76 -13.81 10.84
CA ALA A 169 15.96 -12.54 10.13
C ALA A 169 15.05 -12.41 8.91
N LYS A 170 14.99 -13.44 8.05
CA LYS A 170 14.12 -13.48 6.87
C LYS A 170 12.64 -13.41 7.24
N ASN A 171 12.23 -14.11 8.30
CA ASN A 171 10.84 -14.08 8.76
C ASN A 171 10.45 -12.71 9.31
N ALA A 172 11.34 -12.06 10.07
CA ALA A 172 11.12 -10.71 10.58
C ALA A 172 11.05 -9.66 9.45
N GLU A 173 11.94 -9.75 8.45
CA GLU A 173 11.90 -8.89 7.28
C GLU A 173 10.57 -9.04 6.51
N LYS A 174 10.16 -10.29 6.24
CA LYS A 174 8.87 -10.57 5.58
C LYS A 174 7.67 -10.06 6.36
N ALA A 175 7.67 -10.23 7.69
CA ALA A 175 6.59 -9.75 8.54
C ALA A 175 6.49 -8.22 8.49
N GLN A 176 7.64 -7.51 8.54
CA GLN A 176 7.66 -6.06 8.46
C GLN A 176 7.16 -5.54 7.11
N ILE A 177 7.56 -6.18 6.00
CA ILE A 177 7.08 -5.84 4.65
C ILE A 177 5.57 -6.09 4.53
N ALA A 178 5.07 -7.21 5.10
CA ALA A 178 3.65 -7.53 5.09
C ALA A 178 2.82 -6.46 5.81
N LEU A 179 3.26 -6.00 6.99
CA LEU A 179 2.59 -4.93 7.74
C LEU A 179 2.49 -3.63 6.95
N VAL A 180 3.58 -3.21 6.30
CA VAL A 180 3.59 -2.00 5.45
C VAL A 180 2.63 -2.16 4.27
N ASN A 181 2.59 -3.35 3.66
CA ASN A 181 1.67 -3.62 2.57
C ASN A 181 0.21 -3.61 3.05
N GLU A 182 -0.11 -4.18 4.21
CA GLU A 182 -1.46 -4.14 4.79
C GLU A 182 -1.93 -2.69 5.03
N GLU A 183 -1.10 -1.83 5.62
CA GLU A 183 -1.43 -0.40 5.79
C GLU A 183 -1.66 0.30 4.44
N SER A 184 -0.85 -0.03 3.42
CA SER A 184 -1.01 0.55 2.09
C SER A 184 -2.30 0.11 1.39
N THR A 185 -2.76 -1.13 1.59
CA THR A 185 -4.01 -1.61 0.97
C THR A 185 -5.24 -0.84 1.44
N HIS A 186 -5.24 -0.39 2.69
CA HIS A 186 -6.34 0.44 3.22
C HIS A 186 -6.43 1.79 2.46
N LEU A 187 -5.30 2.39 2.11
CA LEU A 187 -5.25 3.62 1.29
C LEU A 187 -5.73 3.38 -0.14
N TYR A 188 -5.38 2.24 -0.73
CA TYR A 188 -5.88 1.86 -2.07
C TYR A 188 -7.40 1.71 -2.11
N SER A 189 -8.03 1.25 -1.03
CA SER A 189 -9.50 1.20 -0.94
C SER A 189 -10.13 2.59 -1.09
N ALA A 190 -9.56 3.60 -0.42
CA ALA A 190 -10.03 4.98 -0.48
C ALA A 190 -9.86 5.58 -1.89
N ILE A 191 -8.73 5.28 -2.56
CA ILE A 191 -8.50 5.67 -3.96
C ILE A 191 -9.52 4.99 -4.88
N GLY A 192 -9.82 3.71 -4.65
CA GLY A 192 -10.83 2.95 -5.40
C GLY A 192 -12.21 3.61 -5.36
N TYR A 193 -12.67 4.01 -4.16
CA TYR A 193 -13.95 4.72 -4.01
C TYR A 193 -13.96 6.08 -4.74
N SER A 194 -12.84 6.81 -4.73
CA SER A 194 -12.71 8.08 -5.45
C SER A 194 -12.84 7.88 -6.98
N VAL A 195 -12.17 6.86 -7.54
CA VAL A 195 -12.25 6.54 -8.97
C VAL A 195 -13.66 6.09 -9.36
N ILE A 196 -14.31 5.24 -8.55
CA ILE A 196 -15.70 4.81 -8.77
C ILE A 196 -16.64 6.02 -8.77
N ALA A 197 -16.47 6.96 -7.84
CA ALA A 197 -17.27 8.18 -7.78
C ALA A 197 -17.11 9.04 -9.05
N ILE A 198 -15.88 9.19 -9.57
CA ILE A 198 -15.63 9.91 -10.83
C ILE A 198 -16.32 9.21 -12.02
N LEU A 199 -16.25 7.88 -12.10
CA LEU A 199 -16.91 7.11 -13.17
C LEU A 199 -18.44 7.27 -13.13
N ILE A 200 -19.04 7.30 -11.93
CA ILE A 200 -20.48 7.53 -11.77
C ILE A 200 -20.85 8.94 -12.25
N ILE A 201 -20.08 9.97 -11.89
CA ILE A 201 -20.30 11.35 -12.35
C ILE A 201 -20.21 11.45 -13.88
N LEU A 202 -19.19 10.82 -14.49
CA LEU A 202 -19.04 10.79 -15.94
C LEU A 202 -20.21 10.07 -16.63
N LEU A 203 -20.67 8.94 -16.09
CA LEU A 203 -21.85 8.24 -16.60
C LEU A 203 -23.11 9.11 -16.57
N VAL A 204 -23.37 9.80 -15.45
CA VAL A 204 -24.51 10.72 -15.33
C VAL A 204 -24.41 11.85 -16.35
N MET A 205 -23.21 12.43 -16.52
CA MET A 205 -22.96 13.49 -17.51
C MET A 205 -23.22 13.01 -18.94
N VAL A 206 -22.80 11.80 -19.29
CA VAL A 206 -23.06 11.20 -20.62
C VAL A 206 -24.56 10.95 -20.82
N ILE A 207 -25.27 10.45 -19.81
CA ILE A 207 -26.73 10.24 -19.90
C ILE A 207 -27.45 11.57 -20.13
N ILE A 208 -27.15 12.60 -19.33
CA ILE A 208 -27.73 13.94 -19.50
C ILE A 208 -27.41 14.50 -20.89
N TYR A 209 -26.16 14.39 -21.33
CA TYR A 209 -25.72 14.82 -22.65
C TYR A 209 -26.50 14.13 -23.79
N LEU A 210 -26.68 12.81 -23.70
CA LEU A 210 -27.46 12.06 -24.69
C LEU A 210 -28.93 12.49 -24.72
N ILE A 211 -29.54 12.76 -23.56
CA ILE A 211 -30.92 13.28 -23.47
C ILE A 211 -31.03 14.65 -24.13
N LEU A 212 -30.13 15.57 -23.82
CA LEU A 212 -30.12 16.93 -24.39
C LEU A 212 -29.87 16.89 -25.90
N ARG A 213 -28.91 16.09 -26.36
CA ARG A 213 -28.60 15.90 -27.79
C ARG A 213 -29.79 15.33 -28.55
N TYR A 214 -30.46 14.33 -27.98
CA TYR A 214 -31.65 13.73 -28.56
C TYR A 214 -32.78 14.76 -28.70
N ARG A 215 -33.02 15.58 -27.66
CA ARG A 215 -34.02 16.65 -27.68
C ARG A 215 -33.72 17.72 -28.74
N ARG A 216 -32.48 18.21 -28.83
CA ARG A 216 -32.07 19.20 -29.84
C ARG A 216 -32.30 18.68 -31.27
N LYS A 217 -31.92 17.42 -31.53
CA LYS A 217 -32.12 16.79 -32.85
C LYS A 217 -33.61 16.66 -33.20
N LYS A 218 -34.46 16.31 -32.23
CA LYS A 218 -35.93 16.25 -32.42
C LYS A 218 -36.54 17.63 -32.71
N LYS A 219 -36.09 18.69 -32.01
CA LYS A 219 -36.56 20.08 -32.24
C LYS A 219 -36.18 20.56 -33.65
N MET A 220 -34.97 20.24 -34.12
CA MET A 220 -34.53 20.57 -35.48
C MET A 220 -35.35 19.85 -36.55
N ASN A 221 -35.59 18.55 -36.40
CA ASN A 221 -36.38 17.78 -37.37
C ASN A 221 -37.82 18.29 -37.48
N LYS A 222 -38.44 18.68 -36.36
CA LYS A 222 -39.77 19.30 -36.36
C LYS A 222 -39.78 20.63 -37.10
N LYS A 223 -38.81 21.52 -36.83
CA LYS A 223 -38.69 22.81 -37.54
C LYS A 223 -38.60 22.60 -39.05
N LEU A 224 -37.79 21.64 -39.48
CA LEU A 224 -37.57 21.33 -40.89
C LEU A 224 -38.86 20.89 -41.59
N GLN A 225 -39.72 20.10 -40.92
CA GLN A 225 -41.04 19.74 -41.41
C GLN A 225 -41.98 20.95 -41.53
N TYR A 226 -42.01 21.86 -40.54
CA TYR A 226 -42.84 23.07 -40.62
C TYR A 226 -42.41 24.03 -41.73
N THR A 227 -41.10 24.21 -41.95
CA THR A 227 -40.61 25.03 -43.09
C THR A 227 -41.00 24.44 -44.44
N LYS A 228 -41.06 23.11 -44.57
CA LYS A 228 -41.52 22.47 -45.81
C LYS A 228 -43.00 22.72 -46.08
N LEU A 229 -43.84 22.69 -45.04
CA LEU A 229 -45.28 22.94 -45.15
C LEU A 229 -45.64 24.41 -45.41
N LEU A 230 -44.81 25.36 -44.98
CA LEU A 230 -45.02 26.80 -45.16
C LEU A 230 -44.59 27.32 -46.54
N ASN A 231 -43.68 26.62 -47.21
CA ASN A 231 -43.18 26.97 -48.54
C ASN A 231 -43.96 26.26 -49.67
N GLN A 232 -45.11 25.68 -49.33
CA GLN A 232 -46.02 24.98 -50.22
C GLN A 232 -47.31 25.79 -50.36
#